data_AF-A0A3D5KF18-F1
#
_entry.id   AF-A0A3D5KF18-F1
#
_cell.length_a   1.000
_cell.length_b   1.000
_cell.length_c   1.000
_cell.angle_alpha   90.00
_cell.angle_beta   90.00
_cell.angle_gamma   90.00
#
_symmetry.space_group_name_H-M   'P 1'
#
loop_
_entity.id
_entity.type
_entity.pdbx_description
1 polymer ?
#
loop_
_entity_poly.entity_id
_entity_poly.type
_entity_poly.pdbx_seq_one_letter_code
_entity_poly.pdbx_strand_id
1 'polypeptide(L)'
;MVSKEKNRRLKGILYMLLFVTANLLVFTITTYTYRKGASDKVPKETSESKEKDKVTIENIKDWQHPIKGYFKKHTLAKVELLNKETYPIFYVNKSSLKEEEIVEDYTSGTYSAMLEANGYWDFEIRSLDNKWVKIKGDKKQKKIIEIVFEG
;
A
#
# COMPACT_ATOMS: atom_id res chain seq x y z
N MET A 1 -32.69 20.93 45.37
CA MET A 1 -31.66 19.99 44.85
C MET A 1 -31.69 19.77 43.33
N VAL A 2 -32.82 19.93 42.63
CA VAL A 2 -32.99 19.58 41.19
C VAL A 2 -32.17 20.44 40.20
N SER A 3 -31.87 21.70 40.53
CA SER A 3 -31.16 22.63 39.62
C SER A 3 -29.68 22.28 39.41
N LYS A 4 -29.01 21.75 40.44
CA LYS A 4 -27.56 21.46 40.41
C LYS A 4 -27.22 20.27 39.49
N GLU A 5 -28.12 19.30 39.41
CA GLU A 5 -27.93 18.10 38.58
C GLU A 5 -28.21 18.37 37.09
N LYS A 6 -29.21 19.21 36.78
CA LYS A 6 -29.46 19.67 35.40
C LYS A 6 -28.26 20.43 34.83
N ASN A 7 -27.63 21.31 35.63
CA ASN A 7 -26.42 22.02 35.21
C ASN A 7 -25.21 21.09 35.02
N ARG A 8 -25.10 20.00 35.78
CA ARG A 8 -24.03 19.01 35.59
C ARG A 8 -24.21 18.23 34.28
N ARG A 9 -25.45 17.85 33.96
CA ARG A 9 -25.78 17.16 32.71
C ARG A 9 -25.60 18.05 31.47
N LEU A 10 -26.00 19.34 31.55
CA LEU A 10 -25.76 20.29 30.46
C LEU A 10 -24.28 20.51 30.18
N LYS A 11 -23.45 20.64 31.23
CA LYS A 11 -21.99 20.77 31.07
C LYS A 11 -21.41 19.52 30.42
N GLY A 12 -21.83 18.32 30.82
CA GLY A 12 -21.39 17.07 30.20
C GLY A 12 -21.73 16.98 28.71
N ILE A 13 -22.94 17.37 28.32
CA ILE A 13 -23.38 17.41 26.91
C ILE A 13 -22.55 18.43 26.12
N LEU A 14 -22.29 19.61 26.70
CA LEU A 14 -21.47 20.64 26.06
C LEU A 14 -20.02 20.19 25.87
N TYR A 15 -19.43 19.50 26.85
CA TYR A 15 -18.08 18.93 26.73
C TYR A 15 -18.01 17.83 25.66
N MET A 16 -19.02 16.95 25.58
CA MET A 16 -19.11 15.95 24.51
C MET A 16 -19.23 16.61 23.12
N LEU A 17 -20.06 17.65 22.99
CA LEU A 17 -20.22 18.38 21.74
C LEU A 17 -18.92 19.08 21.32
N LEU A 18 -18.21 19.71 22.26
CA LEU A 18 -16.89 20.31 22.03
C LEU A 18 -15.83 19.26 21.65
N PHE A 19 -15.87 18.07 22.25
CA PHE A 19 -14.92 17.00 21.94
C PHE A 19 -15.17 16.41 20.55
N VAL A 20 -16.44 16.19 20.16
CA VAL A 20 -16.79 15.69 18.83
C VAL A 20 -16.44 16.72 17.74
N THR A 21 -16.70 18.02 17.97
CA THR A 21 -16.37 19.06 16.98
C THR A 21 -14.87 19.29 16.84
N ALA A 22 -14.10 19.21 17.93
CA ALA A 22 -12.64 19.30 17.88
C ALA A 22 -12.03 18.15 17.07
N ASN A 23 -12.53 16.92 17.23
CA ASN A 23 -12.04 15.77 16.47
C ASN A 23 -12.44 15.84 14.98
N LEU A 24 -13.66 16.34 14.67
CA LEU A 24 -14.09 16.55 13.28
C LEU A 24 -13.24 17.63 12.58
N LEU A 25 -12.82 18.67 13.32
CA LEU A 25 -11.98 19.75 12.80
C LEU A 25 -10.56 19.27 12.50
N VAL A 26 -9.99 18.42 13.37
CA VAL A 26 -8.68 17.78 13.09
C VAL A 26 -8.77 16.88 11.86
N PHE A 27 -9.81 16.05 11.75
CA PHE A 27 -10.00 15.15 10.61
C PHE A 27 -10.17 15.90 9.27
N THR A 28 -10.88 17.04 9.28
CA THR A 28 -11.04 17.88 8.09
C THR A 28 -9.77 18.63 7.71
N ILE A 29 -8.96 19.09 8.68
CA ILE A 29 -7.66 19.73 8.38
C ILE A 29 -6.64 18.71 7.86
N THR A 30 -6.60 17.50 8.42
CA THR A 30 -5.67 16.45 7.94
C THR A 30 -6.03 16.01 6.53
N THR A 31 -7.31 15.81 6.23
CA THR A 31 -7.75 15.46 4.86
C THR A 31 -7.58 16.61 3.86
N TYR A 32 -7.79 17.87 4.27
CA TYR A 32 -7.57 19.02 3.41
C TYR A 32 -6.08 19.26 3.12
N THR A 33 -5.20 19.15 4.13
CA THR A 33 -3.75 19.29 3.91
C THR A 33 -3.16 18.11 3.14
N TYR A 34 -3.67 16.89 3.33
CA TYR A 34 -3.35 15.74 2.48
C TYR A 34 -3.77 15.97 1.03
N ARG A 35 -5.00 16.44 0.79
CA ARG A 35 -5.52 16.70 -0.55
C ARG A 35 -4.80 17.86 -1.25
N LYS A 36 -4.42 18.91 -0.53
CA LYS A 36 -3.70 20.06 -1.10
C LYS A 36 -2.21 19.76 -1.31
N GLY A 37 -1.59 18.94 -0.47
CA GLY A 37 -0.23 18.42 -0.65
C GLY A 37 -0.09 17.43 -1.81
N ALA A 38 -1.16 16.71 -2.15
CA ALA A 38 -1.21 15.80 -3.30
C ALA A 38 -1.60 16.49 -4.63
N SER A 39 -2.11 17.73 -4.61
CA SER A 39 -2.65 18.39 -5.81
C SER A 39 -1.63 19.20 -6.62
N ASP A 40 -0.50 19.61 -6.04
CA ASP A 40 0.47 20.50 -6.74
C ASP A 40 1.79 19.82 -7.13
N LYS A 41 1.88 18.49 -7.00
CA LYS A 41 2.95 17.68 -7.57
C LYS A 41 2.44 16.32 -8.01
N VAL A 42 1.51 16.30 -8.97
CA VAL A 42 1.39 15.16 -9.87
C VAL A 42 2.34 15.44 -11.01
N PRO A 43 3.51 14.78 -11.10
CA PRO A 43 4.21 14.73 -12.37
C PRO A 43 3.20 14.14 -13.35
N LYS A 44 2.83 14.91 -14.37
CA LYS A 44 2.15 14.39 -15.55
C LYS A 44 3.08 13.32 -16.11
N GLU A 45 2.85 12.06 -15.75
CA GLU A 45 3.57 10.92 -16.32
C GLU A 45 3.18 10.85 -17.78
N THR A 46 3.97 11.52 -18.61
CA THR A 46 4.00 11.31 -20.05
C THR A 46 4.30 9.83 -20.29
N SER A 47 3.34 9.12 -20.87
CA SER A 47 3.32 7.68 -21.12
C SER A 47 4.30 7.21 -22.20
N GLU A 48 5.43 7.90 -22.42
CA GLU A 48 6.35 7.62 -23.54
C GLU A 48 7.79 7.29 -23.13
N SER A 49 8.14 7.20 -21.84
CA SER A 49 9.52 6.93 -21.40
C SER A 49 9.74 5.62 -20.62
N LYS A 50 8.68 4.88 -20.24
CA LYS A 50 8.81 3.71 -19.36
C LYS A 50 9.33 2.42 -20.04
N GLU A 51 9.43 2.37 -21.36
CA GLU A 51 9.89 1.14 -22.07
C GLU A 51 11.40 1.01 -22.24
N LYS A 52 12.19 2.08 -22.11
CA LYS A 52 13.62 2.03 -22.50
C LYS A 52 14.51 1.20 -21.57
N ASP A 53 14.10 1.00 -20.31
CA ASP A 53 14.91 0.31 -19.28
C ASP A 53 14.15 -0.89 -18.66
N LYS A 54 13.30 -1.57 -19.44
CA LYS A 54 12.57 -2.77 -18.99
C LYS A 54 13.35 -4.04 -19.32
N VAL A 55 13.63 -4.85 -18.30
CA VAL A 55 14.17 -6.21 -18.46
C VAL A 55 13.08 -7.21 -18.08
N THR A 56 12.84 -8.21 -18.91
CA THR A 56 11.85 -9.26 -18.64
C THR A 56 12.55 -10.59 -18.38
N ILE A 57 12.20 -11.22 -17.26
CA ILE A 57 12.68 -12.54 -16.86
C ILE A 57 11.53 -13.53 -17.06
N GLU A 58 11.61 -14.34 -18.11
CA GLU A 58 10.60 -15.35 -18.44
C GLU A 58 10.98 -16.75 -17.94
N ASN A 59 12.28 -17.05 -17.89
CA ASN A 59 12.76 -18.32 -17.34
C ASN A 59 12.79 -18.28 -15.80
N ILE A 60 11.59 -18.31 -15.21
CA ILE A 60 11.41 -18.30 -13.76
C ILE A 60 12.03 -19.52 -13.10
N LYS A 61 12.11 -20.68 -13.78
CA LYS A 61 12.68 -21.90 -13.19
C LYS A 61 14.12 -21.68 -12.77
N ASP A 62 14.93 -21.09 -13.65
CA ASP A 62 16.36 -20.90 -13.43
C ASP A 62 16.70 -19.59 -12.71
N TRP A 63 15.76 -18.64 -12.68
CA TRP A 63 15.93 -17.38 -11.95
C TRP A 63 16.07 -17.61 -10.43
N GLN A 64 17.19 -17.18 -9.86
CA GLN A 64 17.50 -17.30 -8.44
C GLN A 64 17.30 -15.95 -7.75
N HIS A 65 16.27 -15.84 -6.90
CA HIS A 65 16.02 -14.64 -6.12
C HIS A 65 15.33 -15.00 -4.79
N PRO A 66 15.69 -14.38 -3.65
CA PRO A 66 15.12 -14.74 -2.34
C PRO A 66 13.59 -14.61 -2.30
N ILE A 67 13.03 -13.57 -2.91
CA ILE A 67 11.57 -13.34 -2.94
C ILE A 67 10.78 -14.46 -3.64
N LYS A 68 11.41 -15.22 -4.54
CA LYS A 68 10.76 -16.30 -5.31
C LYS A 68 10.09 -17.34 -4.39
N GLY A 69 10.65 -17.56 -3.20
CA GLY A 69 10.13 -18.50 -2.21
C GLY A 69 8.73 -18.16 -1.68
N TYR A 70 8.29 -16.91 -1.78
CA TYR A 70 6.98 -16.45 -1.31
C TYR A 70 5.86 -16.72 -2.33
N PHE A 71 6.21 -17.01 -3.58
CA PHE A 71 5.26 -17.30 -4.65
C PHE A 71 4.99 -18.81 -4.81
N LYS A 72 5.21 -19.62 -3.77
CA LYS A 72 4.95 -21.07 -3.84
C LYS A 72 3.45 -21.40 -4.00
N LYS A 73 2.57 -20.57 -3.42
CA LYS A 73 1.11 -20.73 -3.54
C LYS A 73 0.60 -20.37 -4.94
N HIS A 74 1.28 -19.44 -5.61
CA HIS A 74 0.88 -18.89 -6.90
C HIS A 74 2.11 -18.82 -7.81
N THR A 75 2.20 -19.75 -8.76
CA THR A 75 3.35 -19.85 -9.68
C THR A 75 3.64 -18.50 -10.33
N LEU A 76 4.87 -17.99 -10.18
CA LEU A 76 5.35 -16.84 -10.93
C LEU A 76 5.40 -17.18 -12.42
N ALA A 77 4.78 -16.34 -13.25
CA ALA A 77 4.77 -16.44 -14.70
C ALA A 77 6.01 -15.76 -15.31
N LYS A 78 6.26 -14.52 -14.91
CA LYS A 78 7.40 -13.70 -15.32
C LYS A 78 7.69 -12.62 -14.30
N VAL A 79 8.86 -11.99 -14.41
CA VAL A 79 9.19 -10.77 -13.68
C VAL A 79 9.56 -9.69 -14.68
N GLU A 80 9.02 -8.49 -14.52
CA GLU A 80 9.49 -7.31 -15.24
C GLU A 80 10.24 -6.41 -14.27
N LEU A 81 11.47 -6.07 -14.63
CA LEU A 81 12.36 -5.22 -13.87
C LEU A 81 12.36 -3.84 -14.54
N LEU A 82 11.77 -2.85 -13.86
CA LEU A 82 11.70 -1.46 -14.31
C LEU A 82 12.74 -0.60 -13.59
N ASN A 83 12.90 0.64 -14.08
CA ASN A 83 13.74 1.67 -13.47
C ASN A 83 15.18 1.18 -13.23
N LYS A 84 15.85 0.72 -14.29
CA LYS A 84 17.20 0.15 -14.20
C LYS A 84 17.28 -1.00 -13.18
N GLU A 85 16.29 -1.89 -13.27
CA GLU A 85 16.17 -3.09 -12.46
C GLU A 85 15.94 -2.89 -10.96
N THR A 86 15.48 -1.70 -10.55
CA THR A 86 15.23 -1.37 -9.13
C THR A 86 13.77 -1.46 -8.72
N TYR A 87 12.86 -1.75 -9.66
CA TYR A 87 11.43 -1.91 -9.39
C TYR A 87 10.89 -3.18 -10.06
N PRO A 88 10.82 -4.31 -9.34
CA PRO A 88 10.26 -5.54 -9.87
C PRO A 88 8.72 -5.55 -9.87
N ILE A 89 8.16 -6.04 -10.97
CA ILE A 89 6.75 -6.42 -11.12
C ILE A 89 6.69 -7.94 -11.27
N PHE A 90 6.04 -8.58 -10.31
CA PHE A 90 5.86 -10.03 -10.23
C PHE A 90 4.52 -10.43 -10.83
N TYR A 91 4.54 -11.13 -11.96
CA TYR A 91 3.32 -11.65 -12.58
C TYR A 91 3.04 -13.04 -12.05
N VAL A 92 1.88 -13.23 -11.43
CA VAL A 92 1.47 -14.52 -10.86
C VAL A 92 0.40 -15.19 -11.73
N ASN A 93 0.48 -16.51 -11.86
CA ASN A 93 -0.54 -17.34 -12.50
C ASN A 93 -1.75 -17.51 -11.57
N LYS A 94 -2.43 -16.39 -11.32
CA LYS A 94 -3.64 -16.31 -10.51
C LYS A 94 -4.65 -15.45 -11.27
N SER A 95 -5.92 -15.90 -11.31
CA SER A 95 -6.96 -15.23 -12.08
C SER A 95 -7.24 -13.81 -11.59
N SER A 96 -7.14 -13.56 -10.28
CA SER A 96 -7.41 -12.26 -9.66
C SER A 96 -6.77 -12.18 -8.28
N LEU A 97 -6.41 -10.97 -7.84
CA LEU A 97 -6.03 -10.68 -6.45
C LEU A 97 -7.28 -10.20 -5.70
N LYS A 98 -7.67 -10.91 -4.64
CA LYS A 98 -8.83 -10.52 -3.83
C LYS A 98 -8.39 -9.62 -2.67
N GLU A 99 -9.23 -8.65 -2.32
CA GLU A 99 -8.95 -7.73 -1.20
C GLU A 99 -8.73 -8.49 0.13
N GLU A 100 -9.51 -9.55 0.38
CA GLU A 100 -9.40 -10.33 1.62
C GLU A 100 -8.03 -11.00 1.75
N GLU A 101 -7.47 -11.50 0.64
CA GLU A 101 -6.14 -12.12 0.60
C GLU A 101 -5.05 -11.07 0.80
N ILE A 102 -5.22 -9.88 0.23
CA ILE A 102 -4.28 -8.76 0.41
C ILE A 102 -4.25 -8.34 1.89
N VAL A 103 -5.41 -8.27 2.55
CA VAL A 103 -5.51 -7.97 3.99
C VAL A 103 -4.89 -9.09 4.83
N GLU A 104 -5.11 -10.36 4.47
CA GLU A 104 -4.51 -11.51 5.14
C GLU A 104 -2.98 -11.49 5.02
N ASP A 105 -2.44 -11.27 3.82
CA ASP A 105 -0.99 -11.21 3.57
C ASP A 105 -0.32 -10.03 4.29
N TYR A 106 -1.02 -8.91 4.44
CA TYR A 106 -0.55 -7.79 5.26
C TYR A 106 -0.55 -8.13 6.76
N THR A 107 -1.67 -8.62 7.28
CA THR A 107 -1.84 -8.87 8.73
C THR A 107 -1.01 -10.06 9.22
N SER A 108 -0.78 -11.06 8.38
CA SER A 108 0.12 -12.19 8.66
C SER A 108 1.61 -11.81 8.63
N GLY A 109 1.96 -10.64 8.09
CA GLY A 109 3.34 -10.20 7.90
C GLY A 109 4.01 -10.75 6.63
N THR A 110 3.26 -11.43 5.76
CA THR A 110 3.77 -11.99 4.50
C THR A 110 4.41 -10.90 3.63
N TYR A 111 3.76 -9.75 3.45
CA TYR A 111 4.34 -8.66 2.67
C TYR A 111 5.61 -8.05 3.29
N SER A 112 5.71 -8.02 4.62
CA SER A 112 6.92 -7.54 5.29
C SER A 112 8.10 -8.47 5.02
N ALA A 113 7.85 -9.78 5.07
CA ALA A 113 8.86 -10.80 4.77
C ALA A 113 9.27 -10.80 3.28
N MET A 114 8.30 -10.58 2.37
CA MET A 114 8.59 -10.38 0.95
C MET A 114 9.43 -9.13 0.70
N LEU A 115 9.11 -8.02 1.36
CA LEU A 115 9.85 -6.77 1.24
C LEU A 115 11.30 -6.92 1.72
N GLU A 116 11.53 -7.60 2.85
CA GLU A 116 12.87 -7.93 3.33
C GLU A 116 13.63 -8.81 2.32
N ALA A 117 12.99 -9.85 1.80
CA ALA A 117 13.57 -10.73 0.77
C ALA A 117 13.84 -10.00 -0.56
N ASN A 118 13.18 -8.87 -0.80
CA ASN A 118 13.42 -7.96 -1.92
C ASN A 118 14.40 -6.83 -1.60
N GLY A 119 15.13 -6.90 -0.49
CA GLY A 119 16.12 -5.87 -0.11
C GLY A 119 15.50 -4.51 0.27
N TYR A 120 14.22 -4.52 0.67
CA TYR A 120 13.38 -3.36 0.94
C TYR A 120 13.17 -2.43 -0.26
N TRP A 121 13.28 -2.95 -1.48
CA TRP A 121 12.84 -2.23 -2.67
C TRP A 121 11.33 -2.38 -2.86
N ASP A 122 10.72 -1.28 -3.30
CA ASP A 122 9.32 -1.24 -3.71
C ASP A 122 9.07 -2.29 -4.80
N PHE A 123 7.90 -2.93 -4.77
CA PHE A 123 7.55 -3.92 -5.76
C PHE A 123 6.05 -3.99 -6.01
N GLU A 124 5.69 -4.67 -7.08
CA GLU A 124 4.30 -4.87 -7.49
C GLU A 124 4.04 -6.34 -7.78
N ILE A 125 2.86 -6.84 -7.42
CA ILE A 125 2.37 -8.16 -7.81
C ILE A 125 1.17 -7.95 -8.72
N ARG A 126 1.13 -8.61 -9.87
CA ARG A 126 0.04 -8.56 -10.85
C ARG A 126 -0.57 -9.93 -11.13
N SER A 127 -1.89 -10.02 -11.18
CA SER A 127 -2.63 -11.20 -11.64
C SER A 127 -2.86 -11.18 -13.16
N LEU A 128 -3.44 -12.27 -13.67
CA LEU A 128 -3.74 -12.47 -15.09
C LEU A 128 -4.79 -11.48 -15.62
N ASP A 129 -5.72 -11.02 -14.76
CA ASP A 129 -6.72 -9.99 -15.07
C ASP A 129 -6.19 -8.55 -14.90
N ASN A 130 -4.87 -8.39 -14.76
CA ASN A 130 -4.18 -7.12 -14.51
C ASN A 130 -4.54 -6.40 -13.20
N LYS A 131 -5.24 -7.05 -12.26
CA LYS A 131 -5.28 -6.51 -10.89
C LYS A 131 -3.91 -6.57 -10.25
N TRP A 132 -3.67 -5.66 -9.32
CA TRP A 132 -2.35 -5.48 -8.78
C TRP A 132 -2.37 -5.01 -7.33
N VAL A 133 -1.28 -5.33 -6.63
CA VAL A 133 -0.92 -4.78 -5.33
C VAL A 133 0.50 -4.26 -5.40
N LYS A 134 0.68 -3.02 -4.95
CA LYS A 134 1.95 -2.31 -4.85
C LYS A 134 2.34 -2.18 -3.39
N ILE A 135 3.56 -2.59 -3.08
CA ILE A 135 4.12 -2.56 -1.74
C ILE A 135 5.28 -1.58 -1.77
N LYS A 136 5.22 -0.56 -0.91
CA LYS A 136 6.32 0.40 -0.74
C LYS A 136 7.01 0.20 0.60
N GLY A 137 8.33 0.24 0.59
CA GLY A 137 9.18 0.05 1.75
C GLY A 137 10.02 1.27 2.10
N ASP A 138 10.35 1.41 3.38
CA ASP A 138 11.45 2.26 3.83
C ASP A 138 12.64 1.36 4.20
N LYS A 139 13.69 1.41 3.38
CA LYS A 139 14.91 0.63 3.57
C LYS A 139 15.68 0.97 4.85
N LYS A 140 15.61 2.22 5.33
CA LYS A 140 16.28 2.65 6.57
C LYS A 140 15.52 2.15 7.79
N GLN A 141 14.20 2.26 7.76
CA GLN A 141 13.32 1.86 8.85
C GLN A 141 12.95 0.37 8.81
N LYS A 142 13.28 -0.33 7.72
CA LYS A 142 13.00 -1.75 7.50
C LYS A 142 11.52 -2.10 7.67
N LYS A 143 10.63 -1.27 7.13
CA LYS A 143 9.17 -1.44 7.27
C LYS A 143 8.42 -1.10 5.99
N ILE A 144 7.20 -1.63 5.88
CA ILE A 144 6.22 -1.17 4.89
C ILE A 144 5.78 0.24 5.26
N ILE A 145 5.71 1.12 4.26
CA ILE A 145 5.17 2.48 4.40
C ILE A 145 3.81 2.64 3.73
N GLU A 146 3.54 1.87 2.67
CA GLU A 146 2.30 1.98 1.90
C GLU A 146 1.99 0.67 1.20
N ILE A 147 0.71 0.31 1.15
CA ILE A 147 0.18 -0.73 0.29
C ILE A 147 -0.96 -0.09 -0.51
N VAL A 148 -0.89 -0.18 -1.83
CA VAL A 148 -1.92 0.30 -2.76
C VAL A 148 -2.35 -0.87 -3.62
N PHE A 149 -3.64 -1.09 -3.79
CA PHE A 149 -4.13 -2.17 -4.65
C PHE A 149 -5.34 -1.71 -5.46
N GLU A 150 -5.52 -2.34 -6.62
CA GLU A 150 -6.72 -2.23 -7.45
C GLU A 150 -7.47 -3.56 -7.38
N GLY A 151 -8.63 -3.52 -6.72
CA GLY A 151 -9.52 -4.67 -6.48
C GLY A 151 -10.53 -4.91 -7.59
#